data_AF-A0A537P5W2-F1
#
_entry.id   AF-A0A537P5W2-F1
#
_cell.length_a   1.000
_cell.length_b   1.000
_cell.length_c   1.000
_cell.angle_alpha   90.00
_cell.angle_beta   90.00
_cell.angle_gamma   90.00
#
_symmetry.space_group_name_H-M   'P 1'
#
loop_
_entity.id
_entity.type
_entity.pdbx_description
1 polymer ?
#
loop_
_entity_poly.entity_id
_entity_poly.type
_entity_poly.pdbx_seq_one_letter_code
_entity_poly.pdbx_strand_id
1 'polypeptide(L)'
;EAMRGLLLPTFLPDAAFWTTVVAVLGTTISPYLFFWQAAQEAEDVHVEPERKPLVKAPHQGPHAIERIRVDTYVGMAFSNLVALAIIVATAATLHAAGITNVETSSQAAEALRPVAGSFAFILFALGIIGTGLLAVPVLAGSAAYAISEARKWPVGLGRKPEKAKEFYATLAIATMLGVALNFSPINPIKALYWSAVINGIVAVPIMVAMMHMTGNRRIMGTFHLHDGLRLVGWITTAVMAAAAIIMGLAAVF
;
A
#
# COMPACT_ATOMS: atom_id res chain seq x y z
N GLU A 1 -11.15 -22.94 -14.26
CA GLU A 1 -10.08 -22.02 -14.74
C GLU A 1 -9.43 -21.23 -13.61
N ALA A 2 -10.19 -20.57 -12.73
CA ALA A 2 -9.66 -19.82 -11.59
C ALA A 2 -8.63 -20.60 -10.73
N MET A 3 -8.90 -21.87 -10.40
CA MET A 3 -7.99 -22.72 -9.63
C MET A 3 -6.67 -23.04 -10.36
N ARG A 4 -6.66 -23.07 -11.70
CA ARG A 4 -5.42 -23.21 -12.48
C ARG A 4 -4.61 -21.91 -12.44
N GLY A 5 -5.25 -20.75 -12.61
CA GLY A 5 -4.57 -19.45 -12.55
C GLY A 5 -4.00 -19.12 -11.16
N LEU A 6 -4.56 -19.70 -10.10
CA LEU A 6 -4.08 -19.53 -8.72
C LEU A 6 -2.80 -20.33 -8.43
N LEU A 7 -2.58 -21.44 -9.14
CA LEU A 7 -1.48 -22.38 -8.90
C LEU A 7 -0.40 -22.34 -9.99
N LEU A 8 -0.75 -21.92 -11.21
CA LEU A 8 0.14 -21.93 -12.38
C LEU A 8 0.27 -20.50 -12.94
N PRO A 9 1.43 -19.85 -12.76
CA PRO A 9 1.66 -18.53 -13.34
C PRO A 9 1.69 -18.62 -14.86
N THR A 10 0.96 -17.73 -15.52
CA THR A 10 0.97 -17.61 -16.98
C THR A 10 1.60 -16.26 -17.34
N PHE A 11 2.57 -16.25 -18.25
CA PHE A 11 3.26 -15.05 -18.67
C PHE A 11 2.87 -14.69 -20.09
N LEU A 12 2.36 -13.48 -20.27
CA LEU A 12 2.03 -12.93 -21.57
C LEU A 12 3.04 -11.83 -21.91
N PRO A 13 3.57 -11.77 -23.15
CA PRO A 13 4.44 -10.69 -23.60
C PRO A 13 3.62 -9.44 -23.98
N ASP A 14 2.66 -9.06 -23.15
CA ASP A 14 1.73 -7.96 -23.38
C ASP A 14 1.99 -6.81 -22.40
N ALA A 15 2.04 -5.58 -22.91
CA ALA A 15 2.33 -4.40 -22.10
C ALA A 15 1.24 -4.16 -21.04
N ALA A 16 -0.03 -4.39 -21.36
CA ALA A 16 -1.13 -4.20 -20.42
C ALA A 16 -1.09 -5.26 -19.30
N PHE A 17 -0.71 -6.50 -19.62
CA PHE A 17 -0.47 -7.56 -18.64
C PHE A 17 0.60 -7.13 -17.63
N TRP A 18 1.80 -6.74 -18.08
CA TRP A 18 2.88 -6.34 -17.16
C TRP A 18 2.56 -5.05 -16.41
N THR A 19 1.82 -4.11 -17.02
CA THR A 19 1.34 -2.92 -16.32
C THR A 19 0.40 -3.30 -15.17
N THR A 20 -0.50 -4.27 -15.41
CA THR A 20 -1.40 -4.78 -14.36
C THR A 20 -0.65 -5.52 -13.27
N VAL A 21 0.36 -6.34 -13.63
CA VAL A 21 1.23 -7.00 -12.65
C VAL A 21 1.93 -5.98 -11.76
N VAL A 22 2.52 -4.93 -12.34
CA VAL A 22 3.17 -3.86 -11.57
C VAL A 22 2.15 -3.10 -10.71
N ALA A 23 0.94 -2.86 -11.20
CA ALA A 23 -0.12 -2.22 -10.41
C ALA A 23 -0.49 -3.07 -9.19
N VAL A 24 -0.69 -4.39 -9.35
CA VAL A 24 -1.01 -5.31 -8.24
C VAL A 24 0.14 -5.41 -7.23
N LEU A 25 1.38 -5.46 -7.70
CA LEU A 25 2.54 -5.43 -6.81
C LEU A 25 2.65 -4.08 -6.08
N GLY A 26 2.36 -2.96 -6.76
CA GLY A 26 2.41 -1.61 -6.20
C GLY A 26 1.34 -1.34 -5.14
N THR A 27 0.13 -1.89 -5.29
CA THR A 27 -0.89 -1.83 -4.22
C THR A 27 -0.52 -2.69 -3.01
N THR A 28 0.25 -3.76 -3.22
CA THR A 28 0.66 -4.68 -2.14
C THR A 28 1.87 -4.14 -1.36
N ILE A 29 2.88 -3.62 -2.06
CA ILE A 29 4.13 -3.10 -1.48
C ILE A 29 4.20 -1.59 -1.75
N SER A 30 3.22 -0.87 -1.23
CA SER A 30 3.15 0.57 -1.44
C SER A 30 4.27 1.31 -0.71
N PRO A 31 4.99 2.24 -1.38
CA PRO A 31 6.08 3.02 -0.81
C PRO A 31 5.84 3.61 0.58
N TYR A 32 4.64 4.13 0.83
CA TYR A 32 4.33 4.81 2.08
C TYR A 32 4.36 3.86 3.30
N LEU A 33 4.11 2.56 3.11
CA LEU A 33 4.08 1.58 4.20
C LEU A 33 5.42 1.48 4.93
N PHE A 34 6.53 1.62 4.21
CA PHE A 34 7.88 1.56 4.78
C PHE A 34 8.15 2.66 5.81
N PHE A 35 7.62 3.86 5.58
CA PHE A 35 7.80 5.00 6.47
C PHE A 35 6.66 5.12 7.48
N TRP A 36 5.42 4.91 7.06
CA TRP A 36 4.24 5.01 7.92
C TRP A 36 4.29 4.00 9.07
N GLN A 37 4.59 2.73 8.78
CA GLN A 37 4.63 1.70 9.83
C GLN A 37 5.76 1.97 10.84
N ALA A 38 6.91 2.45 10.36
CA ALA A 38 8.03 2.83 11.22
C ALA A 38 7.72 4.08 12.06
N ALA A 39 7.08 5.10 11.46
CA ALA A 39 6.66 6.31 12.14
C ALA A 39 5.57 6.04 13.18
N GLN A 40 4.61 5.16 12.87
CA GLN A 40 3.59 4.72 13.81
C GLN A 40 4.21 4.00 15.01
N GLU A 41 5.15 3.07 14.79
CA GLU A 41 5.83 2.40 15.90
C GLU A 41 6.69 3.38 16.73
N ALA A 42 7.29 4.38 16.09
CA ALA A 42 8.02 5.44 16.78
C ALA A 42 7.09 6.33 17.61
N GLU A 43 5.91 6.68 17.11
CA GLU A 43 4.90 7.46 17.85
C GLU A 43 4.36 6.65 19.04
N ASP A 44 4.06 5.37 18.85
CA ASP A 44 3.59 4.46 19.91
C ASP A 44 4.55 4.40 21.10
N VAL A 45 5.88 4.45 20.86
CA VAL A 45 6.90 4.50 21.93
C VAL A 45 6.79 5.78 22.77
N HIS A 46 6.26 6.88 22.23
CA HIS A 46 6.05 8.12 22.97
C HIS A 46 4.70 8.15 23.70
N VAL A 47 3.70 7.45 23.17
CA VAL A 47 2.32 7.42 23.71
C VAL A 47 2.17 6.35 24.80
N GLU A 48 2.82 5.20 24.65
CA GLU A 48 2.71 4.05 25.56
C GLU A 48 3.86 4.05 26.58
N PRO A 49 3.62 4.33 27.88
CA PRO A 49 4.68 4.50 28.88
C PRO A 49 5.58 3.26 29.08
N GLU A 50 5.05 2.08 28.79
CA GLU A 50 5.75 0.81 28.93
C GLU A 50 6.73 0.54 27.79
N ARG A 51 6.53 1.18 26.63
CA ARG A 51 7.36 0.99 25.44
C ARG A 51 8.56 1.92 25.48
N LYS A 52 9.76 1.38 25.23
CA LYS A 52 11.00 2.16 25.21
C LYS A 52 11.73 1.94 23.88
N PRO A 53 12.51 2.93 23.40
CA PRO A 53 13.35 2.72 22.22
C PRO A 53 14.22 1.47 22.39
N LEU A 54 14.21 0.56 21.42
CA LEU A 54 14.87 -0.75 21.53
C LEU A 54 16.39 -0.64 21.70
N VAL A 55 17.00 0.47 21.29
CA VAL A 55 18.42 0.78 21.58
C VAL A 55 18.67 0.91 23.09
N LYS A 56 17.69 1.43 23.86
CA LYS A 56 17.76 1.62 25.32
C LYS A 56 17.21 0.42 26.09
N ALA A 57 16.26 -0.31 25.53
CA ALA A 57 15.64 -1.48 26.15
C ALA A 57 15.63 -2.71 25.20
N PRO A 58 16.81 -3.30 24.87
CA PRO A 58 16.88 -4.42 23.92
C PRO A 58 16.08 -5.65 24.35
N HIS A 59 15.87 -5.84 25.65
CA HIS A 59 15.06 -6.95 26.19
C HIS A 59 13.59 -6.91 25.73
N GLN A 60 13.06 -5.74 25.34
CA GLN A 60 11.70 -5.62 24.78
C GLN A 60 11.63 -6.05 23.31
N GLY A 61 12.78 -6.18 22.63
CA GLY A 61 12.87 -6.42 21.19
C GLY A 61 12.16 -7.67 20.69
N PRO A 62 12.36 -8.87 21.29
CA PRO A 62 11.70 -10.10 20.84
C PRO A 62 10.17 -9.98 20.83
N HIS A 63 9.58 -9.49 21.92
CA HIS A 63 8.14 -9.31 22.04
C HIS A 63 7.61 -8.23 21.07
N ALA A 64 8.33 -7.10 20.93
CA ALA A 64 7.95 -6.05 20.00
C ALA A 64 7.96 -6.54 18.54
N ILE A 65 9.02 -7.26 18.13
CA ILE A 65 9.14 -7.81 16.77
C ILE A 65 8.07 -8.88 16.51
N GLU A 66 7.77 -9.74 17.49
CA GLU A 66 6.72 -10.75 17.36
C GLU A 66 5.34 -10.10 17.20
N ARG A 67 5.00 -9.10 18.03
CA ARG A 67 3.75 -8.35 17.90
C ARG A 67 3.60 -7.73 16.51
N ILE A 68 4.62 -6.99 16.05
CA ILE A 68 4.62 -6.35 14.74
C ILE A 68 4.47 -7.39 13.63
N ARG A 69 5.12 -8.55 13.77
CA ARG A 69 5.03 -9.65 12.80
C ARG A 69 3.62 -10.25 12.74
N VAL A 70 3.01 -10.53 13.88
CA VAL A 70 1.64 -11.08 13.95
C VAL A 70 0.64 -10.10 13.35
N ASP A 71 0.72 -8.83 13.75
CA ASP A 71 -0.12 -7.76 13.21
C ASP A 71 0.01 -7.65 11.68
N THR A 72 1.26 -7.63 11.18
CA THR A 72 1.53 -7.58 9.74
C THR A 72 1.00 -8.82 9.02
N TYR A 73 1.21 -10.03 9.56
CA TYR A 73 0.74 -11.26 8.91
C TYR A 73 -0.79 -11.35 8.86
N VAL A 74 -1.46 -11.02 9.95
CA VAL A 74 -2.94 -11.05 10.01
C VAL A 74 -3.51 -9.98 9.07
N GLY A 75 -2.98 -8.76 9.10
CA GLY A 75 -3.38 -7.68 8.21
C GLY A 75 -3.17 -8.03 6.73
N MET A 76 -2.00 -8.58 6.38
CA MET A 76 -1.70 -8.98 5.00
C MET A 76 -2.54 -10.18 4.55
N ALA A 77 -2.79 -11.17 5.42
CA ALA A 77 -3.65 -12.31 5.07
C ALA A 77 -5.08 -11.86 4.78
N PHE A 78 -5.64 -10.98 5.61
CA PHE A 78 -6.97 -10.43 5.38
C PHE A 78 -7.02 -9.57 4.11
N SER A 79 -6.01 -8.72 3.88
CA SER A 79 -5.91 -7.89 2.67
C SER A 79 -5.86 -8.76 1.39
N ASN A 80 -5.04 -9.79 1.37
CA ASN A 80 -4.93 -10.71 0.22
C ASN A 80 -6.21 -11.50 -0.01
N LEU A 81 -6.91 -11.92 1.06
CA LEU A 81 -8.20 -12.59 0.94
C LEU A 81 -9.24 -11.69 0.28
N VAL A 82 -9.33 -10.43 0.70
CA VAL A 82 -10.24 -9.43 0.09
C VAL A 82 -9.85 -9.17 -1.36
N ALA A 83 -8.56 -9.00 -1.67
CA ALA A 83 -8.07 -8.81 -3.02
C ALA A 83 -8.45 -9.99 -3.93
N LEU A 84 -8.25 -11.23 -3.47
CA LEU A 84 -8.63 -12.44 -4.19
C LEU A 84 -10.14 -12.49 -4.42
N ALA A 85 -10.95 -12.16 -3.41
CA ALA A 85 -12.41 -12.12 -3.54
C ALA A 85 -12.85 -11.09 -4.61
N ILE A 86 -12.22 -9.91 -4.65
CA ILE A 86 -12.50 -8.88 -5.67
C ILE A 86 -12.11 -9.38 -7.06
N ILE A 87 -10.93 -9.98 -7.23
CA ILE A 87 -10.48 -10.53 -8.52
C ILE A 87 -11.43 -11.63 -9.01
N VAL A 88 -11.80 -12.57 -8.14
CA VAL A 88 -12.72 -13.66 -8.50
C VAL A 88 -14.11 -13.14 -8.82
N ALA A 89 -14.64 -12.22 -8.00
CA ALA A 89 -15.96 -11.63 -8.23
C ALA A 89 -15.98 -10.88 -9.57
N THR A 90 -15.02 -9.98 -9.83
CA THR A 90 -14.96 -9.21 -11.08
C THR A 90 -14.75 -10.11 -12.31
N ALA A 91 -13.95 -11.18 -12.19
CA ALA A 91 -13.78 -12.16 -13.26
C ALA A 91 -15.07 -12.94 -13.56
N ALA A 92 -15.76 -13.43 -12.52
CA ALA A 92 -16.97 -14.24 -12.67
C ALA A 92 -18.20 -13.43 -13.12
N THR A 93 -18.15 -12.10 -13.04
CA THR A 93 -19.30 -11.23 -13.29
C THR A 93 -19.05 -10.29 -14.47
N LEU A 94 -18.17 -9.30 -14.30
CA LEU A 94 -17.88 -8.29 -15.32
C LEU A 94 -17.17 -8.93 -16.52
N HIS A 95 -16.08 -9.66 -16.29
CA HIS A 95 -15.33 -10.27 -17.37
C HIS A 95 -16.15 -11.33 -18.11
N ALA A 96 -16.91 -12.16 -17.38
CA ALA A 96 -17.83 -13.13 -17.98
C ALA A 96 -18.95 -12.47 -18.82
N ALA A 97 -19.37 -11.25 -18.47
CA ALA A 97 -20.31 -10.44 -19.25
C ALA A 97 -19.64 -9.65 -20.40
N GLY A 98 -18.34 -9.85 -20.65
CA GLY A 98 -17.58 -9.12 -21.68
C GLY A 98 -17.18 -7.69 -21.30
N ILE A 99 -17.44 -7.27 -20.05
CA ILE A 99 -17.08 -5.94 -19.54
C ILE A 99 -15.62 -5.99 -19.07
N THR A 100 -14.72 -5.45 -19.90
CA THR A 100 -13.28 -5.43 -19.63
C THR A 100 -12.73 -4.04 -19.32
N ASN A 101 -13.49 -2.98 -19.62
CA ASN A 101 -13.13 -1.60 -19.31
C ASN A 101 -14.11 -1.03 -18.27
N VAL A 102 -13.63 -0.89 -17.03
CA VAL A 102 -14.40 -0.30 -15.92
C VAL A 102 -13.99 1.16 -15.77
N GLU A 103 -14.92 2.07 -16.00
CA GLU A 103 -14.68 3.51 -15.98
C GLU A 103 -15.28 4.20 -14.75
N THR A 104 -16.25 3.57 -14.08
CA THR A 104 -16.97 4.17 -12.95
C THR A 104 -17.10 3.22 -11.77
N SER A 105 -17.22 3.80 -10.57
CA SER A 105 -17.54 3.05 -9.35
C SER A 105 -18.88 2.32 -9.44
N SER A 106 -19.85 2.85 -10.19
CA SER A 106 -21.13 2.18 -10.41
C SER A 106 -20.98 0.89 -11.22
N GLN A 107 -20.12 0.87 -12.24
CA GLN A 107 -19.81 -0.35 -12.99
C GLN A 107 -19.08 -1.37 -12.13
N ALA A 108 -18.16 -0.91 -11.25
CA ALA A 108 -17.50 -1.81 -10.31
C ALA A 108 -18.48 -2.46 -9.33
N ALA A 109 -19.54 -1.74 -8.91
CA ALA A 109 -20.57 -2.28 -8.03
C ALA A 109 -21.38 -3.43 -8.65
N GLU A 110 -21.53 -3.45 -9.99
CA GLU A 110 -22.22 -4.54 -10.70
C GLU A 110 -21.53 -5.89 -10.49
N ALA A 111 -20.23 -5.90 -10.15
CA ALA A 111 -19.52 -7.14 -9.82
C ALA A 111 -20.11 -7.87 -8.59
N LEU A 112 -20.77 -7.14 -7.69
CA LEU A 112 -21.42 -7.70 -6.50
C LEU A 112 -22.88 -8.12 -6.75
N ARG A 113 -23.46 -7.79 -7.91
CA ARG A 113 -24.88 -8.02 -8.20
C ARG A 113 -25.33 -9.48 -8.09
N PRO A 114 -24.54 -10.50 -8.48
CA PRO A 114 -24.97 -11.89 -8.32
C PRO A 114 -25.07 -12.36 -6.87
N VAL A 115 -24.33 -11.74 -5.95
CA VAL A 115 -24.32 -12.10 -4.53
C VAL A 115 -25.29 -11.22 -3.74
N ALA A 116 -25.34 -9.93 -4.04
CA ALA A 116 -26.09 -8.94 -3.27
C ALA A 116 -27.40 -8.46 -3.92
N GLY A 117 -27.68 -8.86 -5.17
CA GLY A 117 -28.86 -8.45 -5.91
C GLY A 117 -29.00 -6.92 -6.00
N SER A 118 -30.18 -6.41 -5.65
CA SER A 118 -30.48 -4.97 -5.61
C SER A 118 -29.67 -4.19 -4.56
N PHE A 119 -29.09 -4.87 -3.56
CA PHE A 119 -28.28 -4.24 -2.53
C PHE A 119 -26.82 -4.04 -2.94
N ALA A 120 -26.39 -4.54 -4.12
CA ALA A 120 -25.01 -4.45 -4.58
C ALA A 120 -24.47 -3.02 -4.58
N PHE A 121 -25.26 -2.06 -5.06
CA PHE A 121 -24.89 -0.64 -5.05
C PHE A 121 -24.72 -0.10 -3.63
N ILE A 122 -25.64 -0.43 -2.72
CA ILE A 122 -25.60 0.05 -1.32
C ILE A 122 -24.38 -0.54 -0.61
N LEU A 123 -24.15 -1.85 -0.73
CA LEU A 123 -23.00 -2.52 -0.13
C LEU A 123 -21.67 -1.97 -0.67
N PHE A 124 -21.59 -1.76 -1.99
CA PHE A 124 -20.41 -1.19 -2.61
C PHE A 124 -20.16 0.26 -2.17
N ALA A 125 -21.22 1.07 -2.10
CA ALA A 125 -21.13 2.45 -1.62
C ALA A 125 -20.68 2.52 -0.16
N LEU A 126 -21.27 1.70 0.72
CA LEU A 126 -20.83 1.59 2.11
C LEU A 126 -19.38 1.14 2.22
N GLY A 127 -18.96 0.19 1.38
CA GLY A 127 -17.58 -0.28 1.31
C GLY A 127 -16.60 0.82 0.89
N ILE A 128 -16.85 1.51 -0.23
CA ILE A 128 -15.99 2.61 -0.70
C ILE A 128 -15.95 3.76 0.30
N ILE A 129 -17.10 4.15 0.87
CA ILE A 129 -17.15 5.25 1.85
C ILE A 129 -16.38 4.86 3.12
N GLY A 130 -16.61 3.65 3.64
CA GLY A 130 -15.93 3.15 4.83
C GLY A 130 -14.41 3.04 4.64
N THR A 131 -13.98 2.44 3.52
CA THR A 131 -12.55 2.35 3.19
C THR A 131 -11.92 3.72 2.94
N GLY A 132 -12.62 4.64 2.26
CA GLY A 132 -12.17 6.01 2.06
C GLY A 132 -11.98 6.78 3.36
N LEU A 133 -12.92 6.66 4.31
CA LEU A 133 -12.84 7.34 5.60
C LEU A 133 -11.65 6.85 6.45
N LEU A 134 -11.30 5.57 6.34
CA LEU A 134 -10.12 4.99 6.99
C LEU A 134 -8.82 5.34 6.24
N ALA A 135 -8.86 5.41 4.90
CA ALA A 135 -7.69 5.66 4.08
C ALA A 135 -7.23 7.11 4.11
N VAL A 136 -8.15 8.09 4.18
CA VAL A 136 -7.80 9.51 4.17
C VAL A 136 -6.83 9.88 5.30
N PRO A 137 -7.09 9.56 6.59
CA PRO A 137 -6.15 9.85 7.68
C PRO A 137 -4.79 9.19 7.50
N VAL A 138 -4.76 7.94 7.01
CA VAL A 138 -3.52 7.17 6.85
C VAL A 138 -2.69 7.71 5.69
N LEU A 139 -3.29 7.91 4.51
CA LEU A 139 -2.59 8.37 3.31
C LEU A 139 -2.20 9.84 3.45
N ALA A 140 -3.13 10.72 3.81
CA ALA A 140 -2.84 12.13 3.98
C ALA A 140 -1.88 12.36 5.17
N GLY A 141 -2.04 11.57 6.24
CA GLY A 141 -1.10 11.53 7.36
C GLY A 141 0.29 11.11 6.91
N SER A 142 0.43 10.02 6.15
CA SER A 142 1.73 9.55 5.66
C SER A 142 2.46 10.59 4.79
N ALA A 143 1.72 11.31 3.94
CA ALA A 143 2.28 12.41 3.15
C ALA A 143 2.74 13.58 4.04
N ALA A 144 1.91 13.94 5.04
CA ALA A 144 2.25 14.98 6.00
C ALA A 144 3.48 14.63 6.85
N TYR A 145 3.59 13.37 7.31
CA TYR A 145 4.77 12.87 8.01
C TYR A 145 6.00 12.91 7.11
N ALA A 146 5.94 12.33 5.91
CA ALA A 146 7.09 12.27 5.00
C ALA A 146 7.66 13.67 4.68
N ILE A 147 6.79 14.64 4.35
CA ILE A 147 7.20 16.02 4.04
C ILE A 147 7.77 16.71 5.28
N SER A 148 7.08 16.57 6.41
CA SER A 148 7.48 17.24 7.65
C SER A 148 8.79 16.67 8.19
N GLU A 149 9.00 15.36 8.15
CA GLU A 149 10.27 14.72 8.54
C GLU A 149 11.42 15.12 7.61
N ALA A 150 11.19 15.11 6.28
CA ALA A 150 12.19 15.55 5.31
C ALA A 150 12.62 17.01 5.53
N ARG A 151 11.68 17.86 5.99
CA ARG A 151 11.93 19.27 6.33
C ARG A 151 12.29 19.52 7.80
N LYS A 152 12.37 18.46 8.62
CA LYS A 152 12.61 18.52 10.08
C LYS A 152 11.59 19.40 10.84
N TRP A 153 10.36 19.47 10.35
CA TRP A 153 9.27 20.18 10.99
C TRP A 153 8.67 19.38 12.15
N PRO A 154 7.97 20.04 13.09
CA PRO A 154 7.22 19.36 14.14
C PRO A 154 6.15 18.42 13.56
N VAL A 155 6.28 17.11 13.81
CA VAL A 155 5.32 16.07 13.40
C VAL A 155 4.43 15.58 14.54
N GLY A 156 3.27 15.02 14.20
CA GLY A 156 2.42 14.28 15.13
C GLY A 156 0.95 14.70 15.09
N LEU A 157 0.06 13.73 14.89
CA LEU A 157 -1.41 13.94 14.95
C LEU A 157 -1.89 14.28 16.38
N GLY A 158 -1.12 13.89 17.40
CA GLY A 158 -1.39 14.24 18.80
C GLY A 158 -0.94 15.65 19.20
N ARG A 159 -0.26 16.39 18.32
CA ARG A 159 0.17 17.76 18.62
C ARG A 159 -0.98 18.73 18.40
N LYS A 160 -1.07 19.76 19.24
CA LYS A 160 -2.00 20.87 19.01
C LYS A 160 -1.74 21.48 17.63
N PRO A 161 -2.76 21.80 16.82
CA PRO A 161 -2.59 22.35 15.47
C PRO A 161 -1.67 23.57 15.41
N GLU A 162 -1.68 24.40 16.45
CA GLU A 162 -0.82 25.59 16.58
C GLU A 162 0.68 25.27 16.71
N LYS A 163 1.04 24.06 17.15
CA LYS A 163 2.41 23.59 17.36
C LYS A 163 2.96 22.76 16.18
N ALA A 164 2.11 22.42 15.21
CA ALA A 164 2.46 21.63 14.04
C ALA A 164 1.76 22.19 12.79
N LYS A 165 1.81 23.52 12.62
CA LYS A 165 1.05 24.24 11.59
C LYS A 165 1.37 23.72 10.19
N GLU A 166 2.64 23.43 9.93
CA GLU A 166 3.16 22.94 8.66
C GLU A 166 2.67 21.52 8.35
N PHE A 167 2.58 20.66 9.38
CA PHE A 167 2.04 19.30 9.25
C PHE A 167 0.55 19.34 8.89
N TYR A 168 -0.26 20.11 9.65
CA TYR A 168 -1.69 20.24 9.37
C TYR A 168 -1.97 20.99 8.06
N ALA A 169 -1.13 21.95 7.67
CA ALA A 169 -1.24 22.61 6.36
C ALA A 169 -0.98 21.62 5.23
N THR A 170 0.05 20.77 5.35
CA THR A 170 0.34 19.72 4.36
C THR A 170 -0.83 18.75 4.23
N LEU A 171 -1.41 18.32 5.36
CA LEU A 171 -2.59 17.46 5.41
C LEU A 171 -3.80 18.11 4.70
N ALA A 172 -4.08 19.38 5.00
CA ALA A 172 -5.18 20.13 4.41
C ALA A 172 -4.98 20.33 2.89
N ILE A 173 -3.77 20.68 2.46
CA ILE A 173 -3.44 20.84 1.03
C ILE A 173 -3.56 19.52 0.30
N ALA A 174 -3.02 18.42 0.84
CA ALA A 174 -3.12 17.09 0.23
C ALA A 174 -4.59 16.66 0.05
N THR A 175 -5.42 16.92 1.07
CA THR A 175 -6.86 16.63 1.03
C THR A 175 -7.57 17.49 -0.01
N MET A 176 -7.28 18.79 -0.05
CA MET A 176 -7.88 19.73 -0.99
C MET A 176 -7.49 19.41 -2.44
N LEU A 177 -6.24 19.01 -2.69
CA LEU A 177 -5.79 18.54 -4.01
C LEU A 177 -6.52 17.26 -4.42
N GLY A 178 -6.68 16.30 -3.50
CA GLY A 178 -7.46 15.09 -3.74
C GLY A 178 -8.92 15.39 -4.09
N VAL A 179 -9.55 16.34 -3.39
CA VAL A 179 -10.91 16.81 -3.72
C VAL A 179 -10.93 17.52 -5.07
N ALA A 180 -9.98 18.41 -5.34
CA ALA A 180 -9.89 19.16 -6.60
C ALA A 180 -9.77 18.24 -7.83
N LEU A 181 -9.12 17.08 -7.70
CA LEU A 181 -9.02 16.09 -8.78
C LEU A 181 -10.40 15.56 -9.24
N ASN A 182 -11.42 15.56 -8.38
CA ASN A 182 -12.77 15.15 -8.77
C ASN A 182 -13.44 16.13 -9.74
N PHE A 183 -12.97 17.38 -9.80
CA PHE A 183 -13.44 18.39 -10.76
C PHE A 183 -12.61 18.39 -12.05
N SER A 184 -11.57 17.56 -12.12
CA SER A 184 -10.78 17.40 -13.34
C SER A 184 -11.44 16.39 -14.29
N PRO A 185 -11.16 16.45 -15.61
CA PRO A 185 -11.64 15.46 -16.57
C PRO A 185 -10.95 14.09 -16.43
N ILE A 186 -10.07 13.91 -15.44
CA ILE A 186 -9.32 12.67 -15.24
C ILE A 186 -10.27 11.62 -14.68
N ASN A 187 -10.37 10.48 -15.35
CA ASN A 187 -11.14 9.35 -14.86
C ASN A 187 -10.54 8.83 -13.53
N PRO A 188 -11.31 8.82 -12.41
CA PRO A 188 -10.78 8.43 -11.10
C PRO A 188 -10.30 6.98 -11.03
N ILE A 189 -10.96 6.06 -11.75
CA ILE A 189 -10.55 4.64 -11.81
C ILE A 189 -9.21 4.51 -12.52
N LYS A 190 -9.02 5.21 -13.65
CA LYS A 190 -7.73 5.23 -14.35
C LYS A 190 -6.64 5.90 -13.51
N ALA A 191 -6.97 6.97 -12.80
CA ALA A 191 -6.03 7.62 -11.88
C ALA A 191 -5.61 6.69 -10.74
N LEU A 192 -6.55 5.95 -10.14
CA LEU A 192 -6.27 4.96 -9.11
C LEU A 192 -5.37 3.84 -9.64
N TYR A 193 -5.65 3.34 -10.84
CA TYR A 193 -4.85 2.31 -11.50
C TYR A 193 -3.41 2.79 -11.77
N TRP A 194 -3.24 3.98 -12.37
CA TRP A 194 -1.91 4.52 -12.64
C TRP A 194 -1.14 4.91 -11.37
N SER A 195 -1.84 5.34 -10.33
CA SER A 195 -1.25 5.56 -9.00
C SER A 195 -0.65 4.25 -8.45
N ALA A 196 -1.36 3.13 -8.60
CA ALA A 196 -0.84 1.83 -8.21
C ALA A 196 0.40 1.41 -9.02
N VAL A 197 0.42 1.67 -10.34
CA VAL A 197 1.59 1.41 -11.19
C VAL A 197 2.80 2.23 -10.71
N ILE A 198 2.60 3.53 -10.46
CA ILE A 198 3.65 4.42 -9.96
C ILE A 198 4.16 3.92 -8.60
N ASN A 199 3.29 3.50 -7.70
CA ASN A 199 3.69 2.89 -6.43
C ASN A 199 4.58 1.66 -6.66
N GLY A 200 4.24 0.81 -7.62
CA GLY A 200 5.03 -0.37 -7.97
C GLY A 200 6.45 -0.02 -8.44
N ILE A 201 6.58 1.01 -9.27
CA ILE A 201 7.89 1.48 -9.76
C ILE A 201 8.71 2.12 -8.62
N VAL A 202 8.08 3.01 -7.84
CA VAL A 202 8.73 3.78 -6.76
C VAL A 202 9.12 2.89 -5.58
N ALA A 203 8.42 1.79 -5.36
CA ALA A 203 8.74 0.86 -4.29
C ALA A 203 10.13 0.21 -4.48
N VAL A 204 10.58 -0.02 -5.72
CA VAL A 204 11.89 -0.66 -6.00
C VAL A 204 13.06 0.07 -5.35
N PRO A 205 13.33 1.37 -5.62
CA PRO A 205 14.44 2.08 -4.98
C PRO A 205 14.28 2.19 -3.47
N ILE A 206 13.05 2.29 -2.96
CA ILE A 206 12.78 2.35 -1.51
C ILE A 206 13.12 1.01 -0.86
N MET A 207 12.72 -0.11 -1.46
CA MET A 207 13.07 -1.45 -1.00
C MET A 207 14.58 -1.65 -0.98
N VAL A 208 15.30 -1.23 -2.03
CA VAL A 208 16.77 -1.27 -2.06
C VAL A 208 17.36 -0.50 -0.87
N ALA A 209 16.90 0.74 -0.64
CA ALA A 209 17.35 1.54 0.50
C ALA A 209 17.05 0.86 1.84
N MET A 210 15.85 0.30 2.00
CA MET A 210 15.45 -0.44 3.20
C MET A 210 16.30 -1.68 3.42
N MET A 211 16.62 -2.46 2.38
CA MET A 211 17.49 -3.64 2.49
C MET A 211 18.91 -3.29 2.92
N HIS A 212 19.44 -2.15 2.45
CA HIS A 212 20.73 -1.64 2.92
C HIS A 212 20.66 -1.16 4.37
N MET A 213 19.60 -0.44 4.75
CA MET A 213 19.43 0.10 6.10
C MET A 213 19.26 -1.02 7.15
N THR A 214 18.41 -1.99 6.86
CA THR A 214 18.07 -3.12 7.76
C THR A 214 19.19 -4.17 7.85
N GLY A 215 20.08 -4.23 6.85
CA GLY A 215 21.31 -5.02 6.91
C GLY A 215 22.46 -4.34 7.65
N ASN A 216 22.37 -3.03 7.93
CA ASN A 216 23.45 -2.27 8.55
C ASN A 216 23.43 -2.38 10.08
N ARG A 217 24.42 -3.08 10.64
CA ARG A 217 24.59 -3.23 12.11
C ARG A 217 24.76 -1.90 12.85
N ARG A 218 25.24 -0.84 12.20
CA ARG A 218 25.35 0.48 12.84
C ARG A 218 23.98 1.12 13.09
N ILE A 219 22.98 0.79 12.28
CA ILE A 219 21.63 1.34 12.38
C ILE A 219 20.75 0.40 13.21
N MET A 220 20.78 -0.91 12.92
CA MET A 220 19.91 -1.91 13.55
C MET A 220 20.47 -2.50 14.85
N GLY A 221 21.76 -2.30 15.14
CA GLY A 221 22.43 -2.89 16.31
C GLY A 221 22.31 -4.41 16.32
N THR A 222 21.76 -4.95 17.41
CA THR A 222 21.53 -6.39 17.60
C THR A 222 20.34 -6.93 16.80
N PHE A 223 19.48 -6.07 16.25
CA PHE A 223 18.26 -6.45 15.52
C PHE A 223 18.41 -6.42 14.00
N HIS A 224 19.63 -6.57 13.49
CA HIS A 224 19.87 -6.65 12.04
C HIS A 224 19.20 -7.90 11.44
N LEU A 225 18.84 -7.82 10.16
CA LEU A 225 18.24 -8.95 9.47
C LEU A 225 19.14 -10.18 9.48
N HIS A 226 18.57 -11.34 9.84
CA HIS A 226 19.24 -12.61 9.64
C HIS A 226 19.32 -12.94 8.14
N ASP A 227 20.30 -13.76 7.75
CA ASP A 227 20.65 -13.96 6.33
C ASP A 227 19.51 -14.51 5.48
N GLY A 228 18.64 -15.36 6.06
CA GLY A 228 17.45 -15.88 5.38
C GLY A 228 16.43 -14.79 5.02
N LEU A 229 16.06 -13.93 5.98
CA LEU A 229 15.12 -12.83 5.71
C LEU A 229 15.75 -11.77 4.81
N ARG A 230 17.06 -11.57 4.93
CA ARG A 230 17.81 -10.70 4.01
C ARG A 230 17.74 -11.23 2.57
N LEU A 231 17.93 -12.53 2.36
CA LEU A 231 17.82 -13.16 1.05
C LEU A 231 16.41 -13.00 0.47
N VAL A 232 15.38 -13.31 1.26
CA VAL A 232 13.98 -13.15 0.85
C VAL A 232 13.69 -11.71 0.45
N GLY A 233 14.12 -10.72 1.26
CA GLY A 233 13.91 -9.31 0.94
C GLY A 233 14.59 -8.88 -0.36
N TRP A 234 15.81 -9.36 -0.65
CA TRP A 234 16.48 -9.09 -1.92
C TRP A 234 15.82 -9.80 -3.11
N ILE A 235 15.32 -11.03 -2.94
CA ILE A 235 14.55 -11.73 -3.96
C ILE A 235 13.27 -10.95 -4.29
N THR A 236 12.50 -10.52 -3.28
CA THR A 236 11.29 -9.71 -3.48
C THR A 236 11.63 -8.40 -4.21
N THR A 237 12.72 -7.73 -3.80
CA THR A 237 13.20 -6.51 -4.46
C THR A 237 13.54 -6.77 -5.93
N ALA A 238 14.24 -7.88 -6.23
CA ALA A 238 14.61 -8.26 -7.59
C ALA A 238 13.40 -8.60 -8.46
N VAL A 239 12.41 -9.31 -7.91
CA VAL A 239 11.15 -9.62 -8.61
C VAL A 239 10.38 -8.34 -8.95
N MET A 240 10.29 -7.40 -8.00
CA MET A 240 9.61 -6.13 -8.22
C MET A 240 10.34 -5.26 -9.25
N ALA A 241 11.67 -5.22 -9.19
CA ALA A 241 12.51 -4.55 -10.19
C ALA A 241 12.35 -5.17 -11.58
N ALA A 242 12.37 -6.50 -11.67
CA ALA A 242 12.17 -7.21 -12.94
C ALA A 242 10.80 -6.90 -13.54
N ALA A 243 9.72 -6.95 -12.75
CA ALA A 243 8.38 -6.59 -13.23
C ALA A 243 8.31 -5.16 -13.77
N ALA A 244 8.89 -4.19 -13.04
CA ALA A 244 8.93 -2.79 -13.48
C ALA A 244 9.76 -2.59 -14.77
N ILE A 245 10.92 -3.27 -14.88
CA ILE A 245 11.77 -3.22 -16.08
C ILE A 245 11.05 -3.85 -17.27
N ILE A 246 10.45 -5.03 -17.10
CA ILE A 246 9.73 -5.72 -18.18
C ILE A 246 8.56 -4.88 -18.66
N MET A 247 7.78 -4.28 -17.74
CA MET A 247 6.72 -3.35 -18.08
C MET A 247 7.25 -2.16 -18.90
N GLY A 248 8.37 -1.56 -18.47
CA GLY A 248 9.00 -0.45 -19.18
C GLY A 248 9.48 -0.84 -20.59
N LEU A 249 10.07 -2.02 -20.73
CA LEU A 249 10.50 -2.54 -22.03
C LEU A 249 9.29 -2.85 -22.94
N ALA A 250 8.28 -3.53 -22.42
CA ALA A 250 7.06 -3.85 -23.16
C ALA A 250 6.25 -2.61 -23.56
N ALA A 251 6.42 -1.47 -22.88
CA ALA A 251 5.79 -0.21 -23.27
C ALA A 251 6.53 0.51 -24.42
N VAL A 252 7.79 0.14 -24.70
CA VAL A 252 8.64 0.79 -25.70
C VAL A 252 8.69 0.00 -27.02
N PHE A 253 8.52 -1.32 -26.98
CA PHE A 253 8.48 -2.22 -28.14
C PHE A 253 7.04 -2.59 -28.51
#